data_AF-A0A2S6GY00-F1
#
_entry.id   AF-A0A2S6GY00-F1
#
_cell.length_a   1.000
_cell.length_b   1.000
_cell.length_c   1.000
_cell.angle_alpha   90.00
_cell.angle_beta   90.00
_cell.angle_gamma   90.00
#
_symmetry.space_group_name_H-M   'P 1'
#
loop_
_entity.id
_entity.type
_entity.pdbx_description
1 polymer ?
#
loop_
_entity_poly.entity_id
_entity_poly.type
_entity_poly.pdbx_seq_one_letter_code
_entity_poly.pdbx_strand_id
1 'polypeptide(L)'
;MMNVKGFILQSLTAWAMAALISGCTIPFFSGYGANSQSREDFEHHVEEVFRLQNQLTSEVMMLLESDESPKNDALMQAEQRMQQVCADLIEYASRDIDGLSSDIFLSQRVEASAIDCERAALELKPLLKH
;
A
#
# COMPACT_ATOMS: atom_id res chain seq x y z
N MET A 1 -13.33 24.78 64.65
CA MET A 1 -13.81 23.41 64.34
C MET A 1 -14.12 23.36 62.85
N MET A 2 -13.18 22.86 62.05
CA MET A 2 -13.32 22.78 60.59
C MET A 2 -14.21 21.58 60.23
N ASN A 3 -15.19 21.80 59.36
CA ASN A 3 -16.20 20.82 58.98
C ASN A 3 -15.61 19.83 57.96
N VAL A 4 -14.90 18.83 58.47
CA VAL A 4 -14.15 17.80 57.70
C VAL A 4 -15.05 17.04 56.72
N LYS A 5 -16.36 16.93 56.99
CA LYS A 5 -17.32 16.18 56.16
C LYS A 5 -17.58 16.84 54.80
N GLY A 6 -17.54 18.17 54.71
CA GLY A 6 -17.78 18.88 53.45
C GLY A 6 -16.61 18.77 52.47
N PHE A 7 -15.38 18.72 53.00
CA PHE A 7 -14.16 18.62 52.20
C PHE A 7 -13.99 17.24 51.55
N ILE A 8 -14.36 16.18 52.26
CA ILE A 8 -14.28 14.79 51.75
C ILE A 8 -15.31 14.56 50.62
N LEU A 9 -16.49 15.19 50.70
CA LEU A 9 -17.54 15.04 49.69
C LEU A 9 -17.21 15.81 48.39
N GLN A 10 -16.53 16.95 48.50
CA GLN A 10 -16.03 17.71 47.35
C GLN A 10 -14.82 17.04 46.68
N SER A 11 -13.96 16.35 47.45
CA SER A 11 -12.80 15.64 46.85
C SER A 11 -13.22 14.37 46.09
N LEU A 12 -14.25 13.66 46.58
CA LEU A 12 -14.79 12.44 45.93
C LEU A 12 -15.47 12.72 44.59
N THR A 13 -16.14 13.87 44.46
CA THR A 13 -16.81 14.27 43.21
C THR A 13 -15.82 14.73 42.13
N ALA A 14 -14.69 15.34 42.53
CA ALA A 14 -13.64 15.74 41.60
C ALA A 14 -12.91 14.54 40.95
N TRP A 15 -12.72 13.44 41.69
CA TRP A 15 -12.07 12.23 41.15
C TRP A 15 -12.93 11.47 40.15
N ALA A 16 -14.26 11.49 40.30
CA ALA A 16 -15.18 10.84 39.36
C ALA A 16 -15.19 11.52 37.97
N MET A 17 -14.93 12.82 37.89
CA MET A 17 -14.84 13.53 36.60
C MET A 17 -13.50 13.35 35.89
N ALA A 18 -12.39 13.13 36.62
CA ALA A 18 -11.08 12.88 36.02
C ALA A 18 -10.98 11.52 35.29
N ALA A 19 -11.75 10.52 35.73
CA ALA A 19 -11.75 9.19 35.13
C ALA A 19 -12.43 9.13 33.74
N LEU A 20 -13.27 10.12 33.40
CA LEU A 20 -13.98 10.18 32.12
C LEU A 20 -13.18 10.87 31.00
N ILE A 21 -12.04 11.50 31.33
CA ILE A 21 -11.14 12.17 30.37
C ILE A 21 -9.94 11.28 30.03
N SER A 22 -9.87 10.06 30.59
CA SER A 22 -9.05 8.98 30.03
C SER A 22 -9.70 8.46 28.74
N GLY A 23 -10.00 9.36 27.81
CA GLY A 23 -10.38 9.05 26.46
C GLY A 23 -9.26 8.23 25.83
N CYS A 24 -9.65 7.13 25.22
CA CYS A 24 -8.81 6.17 24.52
C CYS A 24 -7.63 6.84 23.82
N THR A 25 -6.44 6.74 24.40
CA THR A 25 -5.19 6.78 23.63
C THR A 25 -5.19 5.54 22.76
N ILE A 26 -5.92 5.58 21.65
CA ILE A 26 -5.73 4.63 20.56
C ILE A 26 -4.27 4.81 20.17
N PRO A 27 -3.41 3.78 20.29
CA PRO A 27 -2.05 3.92 19.80
C PRO A 27 -2.19 4.14 18.29
N PHE A 28 -1.88 5.35 17.84
CA PHE A 28 -1.85 5.77 16.44
C PHE A 28 -0.68 5.11 15.69
N PHE A 29 -0.41 3.84 15.99
CA PHE A 29 0.60 2.99 15.36
C PHE A 29 -0.10 1.85 14.62
N SER A 30 -1.03 2.23 13.73
CA SER A 30 -1.43 1.34 12.65
C SER A 30 -0.46 1.60 11.51
N GLY A 31 0.59 0.79 11.39
CA GLY A 31 1.44 0.82 10.22
C GLY A 31 0.62 0.53 8.95
N TYR A 32 1.03 1.12 7.84
CA TYR A 32 0.36 1.04 6.55
C TYR A 32 1.06 0.01 5.65
N GLY A 33 0.29 -0.71 4.82
CA GLY A 33 0.82 -1.73 3.93
C GLY A 33 1.46 -2.94 4.63
N ALA A 34 2.04 -3.84 3.83
CA ALA A 34 2.53 -5.14 4.30
C ALA A 34 3.77 -5.08 5.21
N ASN A 35 4.57 -4.00 5.19
CA ASN A 35 5.72 -3.82 6.09
C ASN A 35 5.46 -2.85 7.24
N SER A 36 4.19 -2.48 7.51
CA SER A 36 3.82 -1.58 8.61
C SER A 36 4.54 -0.22 8.58
N GLN A 37 4.78 0.32 7.37
CA GLN A 37 5.47 1.58 7.14
C GLN A 37 4.54 2.80 7.31
N SER A 38 5.07 4.02 7.17
CA SER A 38 4.20 5.20 7.11
C SER A 38 3.38 5.22 5.82
N ARG A 39 2.26 5.96 5.79
CA ARG A 39 1.44 6.06 4.57
C ARG A 39 2.22 6.69 3.41
N GLU A 40 3.02 7.72 3.69
CA GLU A 40 3.85 8.40 2.70
C GLU A 40 4.91 7.47 2.11
N ASP A 41 5.58 6.68 2.96
CA ASP A 41 6.55 5.67 2.50
C ASP A 41 5.88 4.59 1.64
N PHE A 42 4.64 4.22 1.99
CA PHE A 42 3.87 3.27 1.20
C PHE A 42 3.45 3.82 -0.16
N GLU A 43 2.94 5.06 -0.20
CA GLU A 43 2.58 5.74 -1.45
C GLU A 43 3.80 5.84 -2.38
N HIS A 44 4.94 6.24 -1.85
CA HIS A 44 6.20 6.29 -2.60
C HIS A 44 6.62 4.91 -3.13
N HIS A 45 6.53 3.88 -2.29
CA HIS A 45 6.86 2.51 -2.70
C HIS A 45 5.95 2.01 -3.83
N VAL A 46 4.64 2.23 -3.74
CA VAL A 46 3.70 1.85 -4.80
C VAL A 46 4.02 2.57 -6.11
N GLU A 47 4.37 3.86 -6.06
CA GLU A 47 4.77 4.62 -7.24
C GLU A 47 6.05 4.05 -7.87
N GLU A 48 7.04 3.63 -7.06
CA GLU A 48 8.24 2.96 -7.56
C GLU A 48 7.92 1.63 -8.25
N VAL A 49 7.03 0.83 -7.67
CA VAL A 49 6.57 -0.44 -8.27
C VAL A 49 5.86 -0.19 -9.59
N PHE A 50 4.98 0.81 -9.66
CA PHE A 50 4.29 1.18 -10.89
C PHE A 50 5.26 1.67 -11.98
N ARG A 51 6.23 2.52 -11.63
CA ARG A 51 7.29 2.95 -12.55
C ARG A 51 8.09 1.77 -13.06
N LEU A 52 8.45 0.84 -12.18
CA LEU A 52 9.19 -0.36 -12.54
C LEU A 52 8.39 -1.20 -13.54
N GLN A 53 7.12 -1.47 -13.27
CA GLN A 53 6.24 -2.23 -14.16
C GLN A 53 6.17 -1.59 -15.56
N ASN A 54 5.93 -0.27 -15.63
CA ASN A 54 5.83 0.45 -16.89
C ASN A 54 7.13 0.44 -17.69
N GLN A 55 8.27 0.58 -17.01
CA GLN A 55 9.57 0.48 -17.64
C GLN A 55 9.76 -0.91 -18.26
N LEU A 56 9.50 -1.97 -17.50
CA LEU A 56 9.70 -3.34 -17.98
C LEU A 56 8.75 -3.69 -19.12
N THR A 57 7.47 -3.32 -19.04
CA THR A 57 6.52 -3.52 -20.15
C THR A 57 6.98 -2.78 -21.41
N SER A 58 7.53 -1.57 -21.28
CA SER A 58 8.11 -0.84 -22.42
C SER A 58 9.34 -1.56 -23.00
N GLU A 59 10.22 -2.09 -22.15
CA GLU A 59 11.38 -2.88 -22.58
C GLU A 59 10.97 -4.19 -23.28
N VAL A 60 9.95 -4.89 -22.77
CA VAL A 60 9.39 -6.08 -23.44
C VAL A 60 8.91 -5.73 -24.84
N MET A 61 8.10 -4.67 -24.99
CA MET A 61 7.60 -4.24 -26.30
C MET A 61 8.75 -3.96 -27.28
N MET A 62 9.78 -3.22 -26.85
CA MET A 62 10.94 -2.93 -27.70
C MET A 62 11.71 -4.18 -28.12
N LEU A 63 11.87 -5.15 -27.22
CA LEU A 63 12.59 -6.39 -27.52
C LEU A 63 11.83 -7.27 -28.50
N LEU A 64 10.52 -7.43 -28.31
CA LEU A 64 9.65 -8.22 -29.19
C LEU A 64 9.60 -7.65 -30.62
N GLU A 65 9.76 -6.33 -30.79
CA GLU A 65 9.88 -5.72 -32.12
C GLU A 65 11.24 -5.99 -32.79
N SER A 66 12.27 -6.30 -32.01
CA SER A 66 13.67 -6.38 -32.48
C SER A 66 14.20 -7.80 -32.70
N ASP A 67 13.63 -8.80 -32.03
CA ASP A 67 14.07 -10.20 -32.06
C ASP A 67 12.85 -11.11 -32.27
N GLU A 68 12.93 -12.15 -33.12
CA GLU A 68 11.89 -13.17 -33.32
C GLU A 68 12.35 -14.53 -32.74
N SER A 69 12.99 -14.53 -31.56
CA SER A 69 13.51 -15.75 -30.96
C SER A 69 12.46 -16.47 -30.09
N PRO A 70 12.58 -17.80 -29.88
CA PRO A 70 11.71 -18.55 -28.98
C PRO A 70 11.75 -18.08 -27.50
N LYS A 71 12.72 -17.23 -27.14
CA LYS A 71 12.74 -16.57 -25.81
C LYS A 71 11.59 -15.57 -25.66
N ASN A 72 11.03 -15.07 -26.75
CA ASN A 72 9.90 -14.15 -26.74
C ASN A 72 8.67 -14.77 -26.10
N ASP A 73 8.40 -16.06 -26.33
CA ASP A 73 7.25 -16.75 -25.72
C ASP A 73 7.36 -16.79 -24.19
N ALA A 74 8.56 -17.07 -23.67
CA ALA A 74 8.82 -17.07 -22.24
C ALA A 74 8.74 -15.64 -21.65
N LEU A 75 9.25 -14.65 -22.39
CA LEU A 75 9.20 -13.25 -21.98
C LEU A 75 7.75 -12.72 -21.93
N MET A 76 6.96 -12.99 -22.96
CA MET A 76 5.53 -12.63 -23.01
C MET A 76 4.73 -13.31 -21.90
N GLN A 77 4.98 -14.60 -21.63
CA GLN A 77 4.30 -15.31 -20.54
C GLN A 77 4.66 -14.71 -19.17
N ALA A 78 5.92 -14.33 -18.97
CA ALA A 78 6.36 -13.68 -17.74
C ALA A 78 5.75 -12.28 -17.59
N GLU A 79 5.70 -11.48 -18.67
CA GLU A 79 5.04 -10.18 -18.67
C GLU A 79 3.54 -10.30 -18.37
N GLN A 80 2.85 -11.23 -19.02
CA GLN A 80 1.43 -11.46 -18.78
C GLN A 80 1.16 -11.87 -17.32
N ARG A 81 2.03 -12.70 -16.74
CA ARG A 81 1.94 -13.05 -15.32
C ARG A 81 2.14 -11.83 -14.43
N MET A 82 3.14 -10.99 -14.72
CA MET A 82 3.36 -9.74 -13.99
C MET A 82 2.10 -8.86 -14.06
N GLN A 83 1.52 -8.66 -15.24
CA GLN A 83 0.30 -7.86 -15.41
C GLN A 83 -0.89 -8.43 -14.60
N GLN A 84 -1.04 -9.75 -14.54
CA GLN A 84 -2.08 -10.40 -13.73
C GLN A 84 -1.90 -10.16 -12.23
N VAL A 85 -0.67 -10.28 -11.73
CA VAL A 85 -0.37 -10.04 -10.31
C VAL A 85 -0.52 -8.57 -9.95
N CYS A 86 -0.15 -7.67 -10.87
CA CYS A 86 -0.26 -6.23 -10.70
C CYS A 86 -1.65 -5.66 -11.04
N ALA A 87 -2.67 -6.49 -11.27
CA ALA A 87 -3.97 -6.05 -11.79
C ALA A 87 -4.66 -4.98 -10.93
N ASP A 88 -4.62 -5.13 -9.60
CA ASP A 88 -5.18 -4.13 -8.68
C ASP A 88 -4.44 -2.78 -8.77
N LEU A 89 -3.12 -2.82 -8.96
CA LEU A 89 -2.28 -1.62 -9.14
C LEU A 89 -2.63 -0.90 -10.45
N ILE A 90 -2.79 -1.68 -11.53
CA ILE A 90 -3.19 -1.18 -12.85
C ILE A 90 -4.60 -0.57 -12.78
N GLU A 91 -5.55 -1.25 -12.13
CA GLU A 91 -6.92 -0.74 -11.96
C GLU A 91 -6.89 0.60 -11.20
N TYR A 92 -6.15 0.65 -10.09
CA TYR A 92 -6.01 1.87 -9.31
C TYR A 92 -5.44 3.03 -10.11
N ALA A 93 -4.35 2.80 -10.84
CA ALA A 93 -3.73 3.81 -11.69
C ALA A 93 -4.67 4.26 -12.84
N SER A 94 -5.39 3.32 -13.46
CA SER A 94 -6.36 3.64 -14.51
C SER A 94 -7.47 4.56 -14.00
N ARG A 95 -8.00 4.28 -12.80
CA ARG A 95 -9.05 5.12 -12.20
C ARG A 95 -8.54 6.50 -11.85
N ASP A 96 -7.33 6.60 -11.32
CA ASP A 96 -6.69 7.88 -11.00
C ASP A 96 -6.51 8.75 -12.25
N ILE A 97 -6.00 8.16 -13.33
CA ILE A 97 -5.86 8.83 -14.65
C ILE A 97 -7.21 9.32 -15.18
N ASP A 98 -8.26 8.50 -15.05
CA ASP A 98 -9.62 8.84 -15.49
C ASP A 98 -10.32 9.83 -14.54
N GLY A 99 -9.67 10.25 -13.44
CA GLY A 99 -10.25 11.12 -12.42
C GLY A 99 -11.42 10.47 -11.66
N LEU A 100 -11.50 9.14 -11.67
CA LEU A 100 -12.50 8.35 -10.98
C LEU A 100 -12.05 8.08 -9.54
N SER A 101 -12.98 8.17 -8.59
CA SER A 101 -12.68 7.81 -7.20
C SER A 101 -12.34 6.31 -7.10
N SER A 102 -11.23 6.01 -6.42
CA SER A 102 -10.91 4.67 -5.94
C SER A 102 -11.70 4.37 -4.68
N ASP A 103 -12.35 3.19 -4.62
CA ASP A 103 -13.02 2.74 -3.40
C ASP A 103 -11.97 2.26 -2.38
N ILE A 104 -12.30 2.34 -1.09
CA ILE A 104 -11.45 1.93 0.04
C ILE A 104 -10.99 0.49 -0.13
N PHE A 105 -11.87 -0.39 -0.64
CA PHE A 105 -11.52 -1.78 -0.91
C PHE A 105 -10.44 -1.94 -1.99
N LEU A 106 -10.43 -1.07 -3.01
CA LEU A 106 -9.39 -1.11 -4.04
C LEU A 106 -8.04 -0.66 -3.47
N SER A 107 -8.02 0.41 -2.66
CA SER A 107 -6.81 0.85 -1.96
C SER A 107 -6.22 -0.24 -1.06
N GLN A 108 -7.07 -0.95 -0.30
CA GLN A 108 -6.61 -2.07 0.53
C GLN A 108 -6.04 -3.23 -0.28
N ARG A 109 -6.62 -3.53 -1.45
CA ARG A 109 -6.08 -4.58 -2.33
C ARG A 109 -4.72 -4.18 -2.90
N VAL A 110 -4.58 -2.93 -3.33
CA VAL A 110 -3.29 -2.36 -3.76
C VAL A 110 -2.23 -2.47 -2.65
N GLU A 111 -2.61 -2.15 -1.41
CA GLU A 111 -1.74 -2.33 -0.24
C GLU A 111 -1.29 -3.77 -0.02
N ALA A 112 -2.18 -4.72 -0.20
CA ALA A 112 -1.87 -6.13 -0.07
C ALA A 112 -1.04 -6.66 -1.25
N SER A 113 -1.24 -6.14 -2.46
CA SER A 113 -0.66 -6.68 -3.69
C SER A 113 0.64 -6.02 -4.14
N ALA A 114 1.01 -4.85 -3.60
CA ALA A 114 2.18 -4.08 -4.05
C ALA A 114 3.49 -4.89 -4.03
N ILE A 115 3.74 -5.64 -2.94
CA ILE A 115 4.95 -6.47 -2.80
C ILE A 115 4.96 -7.63 -3.81
N ASP A 116 3.80 -8.25 -4.04
CA ASP A 116 3.71 -9.36 -4.98
C ASP A 116 3.88 -8.88 -6.42
N CYS A 117 3.34 -7.70 -6.74
CA CYS A 117 3.57 -7.02 -8.02
C CYS A 117 5.06 -6.69 -8.21
N GLU A 118 5.72 -6.12 -7.20
CA GLU A 118 7.17 -5.85 -7.24
C GLU A 118 7.96 -7.14 -7.52
N ARG A 119 7.65 -8.22 -6.80
CA ARG A 119 8.32 -9.51 -7.00
C ARG A 119 8.13 -10.03 -8.42
N ALA A 120 6.91 -10.00 -8.94
CA ALA A 120 6.62 -10.44 -10.30
C ALA A 120 7.35 -9.58 -11.35
N ALA A 121 7.46 -8.27 -11.12
CA ALA A 121 8.24 -7.37 -11.97
C ALA A 121 9.75 -7.67 -11.91
N LEU A 122 10.29 -7.96 -10.72
CA LEU A 122 11.70 -8.34 -10.58
C LEU A 122 12.03 -9.70 -11.22
N GLU A 123 11.08 -10.63 -11.29
CA GLU A 123 11.22 -11.90 -12.01
C GLU A 123 11.31 -11.71 -13.53
N LEU A 124 10.77 -10.61 -14.07
CA LEU A 124 10.84 -10.28 -15.49
C LEU A 124 12.23 -9.72 -15.90
N LYS A 125 12.89 -8.95 -15.02
CA LYS A 125 14.22 -8.36 -15.27
C LYS A 125 15.29 -9.30 -15.85
N PRO A 126 15.52 -10.52 -15.31
CA PRO A 126 16.55 -11.41 -15.85
C PRO A 126 16.24 -11.90 -17.28
N LEU A 127 14.97 -11.89 -17.69
CA LEU A 127 14.56 -12.29 -19.05
C LEU A 127 14.84 -11.19 -20.08
N LEU A 128 14.92 -9.93 -19.64
CA LEU A 128 15.25 -8.76 -20.45
C LEU A 128 16.76 -8.54 -20.63
N LYS A 129 17.58 -9.15 -19.77
CA LYS A 129 19.05 -9.07 -19.87
C LYS A 129 19.52 -10.05 -20.95
N HIS A 130 19.85 -9.49 -22.11
CA HIS A 130 20.57 -10.19 -23.19
C HIS A 130 22.07 -10.29 -22.90
#